data_AF-A0A2S8FIU9-F1
#
_entry.id   AF-A0A2S8FIU9-F1
#
_cell.length_a   1.000
_cell.length_b   1.000
_cell.length_c   1.000
_cell.angle_alpha   90.00
_cell.angle_beta   90.00
_cell.angle_gamma   90.00
#
_symmetry.space_group_name_H-M   'P 1'
#
loop_
_entity.id
_entity.type
_entity.pdbx_description
1 polymer ?
#
loop_
_entity_poly.entity_id
_entity_poly.type
_entity_poly.pdbx_seq_one_letter_code
_entity_poly.pdbx_strand_id
1 'polypeptide(L)'
;MDLKFQREAMLDQLKERGVDDLRVLAAMRTVPREAFVLENFRDDAYRDSALPLTHKQTISQPYIVALMAQALELKPTDHVLEIGTGSGYAAAVLAQLSREVYTVERVGDLAISAAEVIRKLGIQNVHIRFGDGTKGWPDEAPYDAISVAAGGTSVPNALFDQLAIGGRLVIPLGPVPESQKLLRIRKLAKDRYVEDDLGNVRFVPLLPDTD
;
A
#
# COMPACT_ATOMS: atom_id res chain seq x y z
N MET A 1 16.68 -17.23 -13.34
CA MET A 1 15.52 -16.81 -14.16
C MET A 1 15.74 -15.35 -14.55
N ASP A 2 15.30 -14.87 -15.73
CA ASP A 2 15.45 -13.45 -16.08
C ASP A 2 14.36 -12.62 -15.39
N LEU A 3 14.71 -11.97 -14.27
CA LEU A 3 13.80 -11.13 -13.49
C LEU A 3 13.25 -9.95 -14.30
N LYS A 4 14.01 -9.44 -15.29
CA LYS A 4 13.55 -8.35 -16.15
C LYS A 4 12.39 -8.83 -17.03
N PHE A 5 12.54 -10.01 -17.63
CA PHE A 5 11.47 -10.62 -18.43
C PHE A 5 10.22 -10.89 -17.59
N GLN A 6 10.39 -11.47 -16.39
CA GLN A 6 9.26 -11.70 -15.48
C GLN A 6 8.54 -10.41 -15.08
N ARG A 7 9.30 -9.33 -14.84
CA ARG A 7 8.74 -8.01 -14.52
C ARG A 7 7.88 -7.47 -15.66
N GLU A 8 8.35 -7.51 -16.91
CA GLU A 8 7.54 -7.05 -18.03
C GLU A 8 6.29 -7.93 -18.24
N ALA A 9 6.42 -9.25 -18.11
CA ALA A 9 5.27 -10.15 -18.17
C ALA A 9 4.23 -9.86 -17.09
N MET A 10 4.67 -9.58 -15.85
CA MET A 10 3.80 -9.12 -14.78
C MET A 10 3.05 -7.83 -15.18
N LEU A 11 3.75 -6.84 -15.74
CA LEU A 11 3.13 -5.57 -16.15
C LEU A 11 2.09 -5.75 -17.25
N ASP A 12 2.32 -6.66 -18.20
CA ASP A 12 1.33 -6.95 -19.25
C ASP A 12 0.08 -7.63 -18.66
N GLN A 13 0.25 -8.56 -17.74
CA GLN A 13 -0.88 -9.13 -16.98
C GLN A 13 -1.65 -8.07 -16.19
N LEU A 14 -0.97 -7.09 -15.57
CA LEU A 14 -1.65 -5.99 -14.86
C LEU A 14 -2.55 -5.17 -15.78
N LYS A 15 -2.08 -4.85 -17.00
CA LYS A 15 -2.88 -4.14 -18.01
C LYS A 15 -4.10 -4.93 -18.44
N GLU A 16 -3.94 -6.22 -18.72
CA GLU A 16 -5.05 -7.11 -19.09
C GLU A 16 -6.14 -7.18 -18.00
N ARG A 17 -5.74 -6.97 -16.75
CA ARG A 17 -6.64 -6.92 -15.59
C ARG A 17 -7.23 -5.53 -15.29
N GLY A 18 -7.03 -4.55 -16.17
CA GLY A 18 -7.64 -3.23 -16.08
C GLY A 18 -6.82 -2.18 -15.31
N VAL A 19 -5.53 -2.43 -15.06
CA VAL A 19 -4.61 -1.37 -14.59
C VAL A 19 -4.12 -0.58 -15.81
N ASP A 20 -4.71 0.58 -16.04
CA ASP A 20 -4.48 1.44 -17.21
C ASP A 20 -3.72 2.74 -16.90
N ASP A 21 -3.49 3.09 -15.62
CA ASP A 21 -2.64 4.24 -15.26
C ASP A 21 -1.17 3.93 -15.60
N LEU A 22 -0.71 4.55 -16.70
CA LEU A 22 0.66 4.40 -17.19
C LEU A 22 1.73 4.82 -16.18
N ARG A 23 1.42 5.75 -15.26
CA ARG A 23 2.34 6.16 -14.19
C ARG A 23 2.48 5.06 -13.16
N VAL A 24 1.38 4.39 -12.79
CA VAL A 24 1.41 3.23 -11.88
C VAL A 24 2.22 2.09 -12.50
N LEU A 25 2.00 1.76 -13.78
CA LEU A 25 2.78 0.75 -14.48
C LEU A 25 4.27 1.11 -14.57
N ALA A 26 4.60 2.39 -14.77
CA ALA A 26 5.99 2.87 -14.77
C ALA A 26 6.63 2.78 -13.38
N ALA A 27 5.89 3.11 -12.31
CA ALA A 27 6.34 2.94 -10.93
C ALA A 27 6.62 1.46 -10.63
N MET A 28 5.69 0.56 -10.98
CA MET A 28 5.83 -0.89 -10.83
C MET A 28 7.01 -1.45 -11.62
N ARG A 29 7.31 -0.91 -12.80
CA ARG A 29 8.49 -1.26 -13.60
C ARG A 29 9.79 -0.84 -12.93
N THR A 30 9.78 0.32 -12.29
CA THR A 30 10.98 0.95 -11.70
C THR A 30 11.36 0.30 -10.38
N VAL A 31 10.39 0.03 -9.50
CA VAL A 31 10.64 -0.53 -8.18
C VAL A 31 10.96 -2.04 -8.29
N PRO A 32 12.17 -2.49 -7.87
CA PRO A 32 12.56 -3.88 -8.00
C PRO A 32 11.90 -4.74 -6.91
N ARG A 33 10.74 -5.34 -7.21
CA ARG A 33 9.97 -6.16 -6.25
C ARG A 33 10.80 -7.27 -5.60
N GLU A 34 11.77 -7.83 -6.31
CA GLU A 34 12.70 -8.86 -5.83
C GLU A 34 13.55 -8.42 -4.64
N ALA A 35 13.74 -7.12 -4.42
CA ALA A 35 14.46 -6.60 -3.25
C ALA A 35 13.60 -6.57 -1.97
N PHE A 36 12.29 -6.77 -2.10
CA PHE A 36 11.31 -6.68 -1.01
C PHE A 36 10.72 -8.03 -0.61
N VAL A 37 11.24 -9.14 -1.14
CA VAL A 37 10.82 -10.51 -0.82
C VAL A 37 11.92 -11.24 -0.04
N LEU A 38 11.57 -12.29 0.68
CA LEU A 38 12.57 -13.19 1.27
C LEU A 38 13.35 -13.90 0.16
N GLU A 39 14.63 -14.21 0.42
CA GLU A 39 15.54 -14.78 -0.60
C GLU A 39 14.98 -16.03 -1.28
N ASN A 40 14.30 -16.90 -0.51
CA ASN A 40 13.71 -18.14 -1.02
C ASN A 40 12.47 -17.93 -1.91
N PHE A 41 11.94 -16.71 -2.00
CA PHE A 41 10.82 -16.34 -2.88
C PHE A 41 11.24 -15.41 -4.02
N ARG A 42 12.55 -15.20 -4.21
CA ARG A 42 13.07 -14.27 -5.22
C ARG A 42 12.70 -14.63 -6.65
N ASP A 43 12.71 -15.92 -6.98
CA ASP A 43 12.31 -16.42 -8.31
C ASP A 43 10.79 -16.29 -8.57
N ASP A 44 9.99 -16.16 -7.51
CA ASP A 44 8.55 -15.97 -7.55
C ASP A 44 8.14 -14.49 -7.41
N ALA A 45 9.10 -13.55 -7.27
CA ALA A 45 8.83 -12.16 -6.90
C ALA A 45 7.80 -11.46 -7.81
N TYR A 46 7.79 -11.81 -9.09
CA TYR A 46 6.93 -11.23 -10.12
C TYR A 46 5.69 -12.04 -10.46
N ARG A 47 5.44 -13.14 -9.75
CA ARG A 47 4.17 -13.85 -9.87
C ARG A 47 3.07 -13.01 -9.25
N ASP A 48 1.90 -13.03 -9.87
CA ASP A 48 0.74 -12.29 -9.38
C ASP A 48 0.06 -13.00 -8.19
N SER A 49 0.81 -13.14 -7.12
CA SER A 49 0.42 -13.79 -5.87
C SER A 49 1.05 -13.07 -4.68
N ALA A 50 0.38 -13.12 -3.54
CA ALA A 50 1.00 -12.71 -2.29
C ALA A 50 2.12 -13.69 -1.92
N LEU A 51 3.21 -13.17 -1.34
CA LEU A 51 4.34 -14.00 -0.88
C LEU A 51 4.54 -13.83 0.63
N PRO A 52 4.98 -14.87 1.35
CA PRO A 52 5.23 -14.77 2.79
C PRO A 52 6.36 -13.79 3.13
N LEU A 53 6.18 -13.09 4.24
CA LEU A 53 7.20 -12.35 4.97
C LEU A 53 7.43 -13.02 6.33
N THR A 54 8.32 -12.44 7.15
CA THR A 54 8.41 -12.82 8.57
C THR A 54 7.13 -12.44 9.33
N HIS A 55 6.98 -12.90 10.57
CA HIS A 55 5.85 -12.54 11.44
C HIS A 55 4.46 -12.85 10.87
N LYS A 56 4.37 -13.89 10.02
CA LYS A 56 3.13 -14.33 9.34
C LYS A 56 2.46 -13.22 8.51
N GLN A 57 3.22 -12.20 8.12
CA GLN A 57 2.76 -11.17 7.19
C GLN A 57 3.01 -11.62 5.74
N THR A 58 2.45 -10.89 4.80
CA THR A 58 2.64 -11.12 3.38
C THR A 58 2.93 -9.82 2.65
N ILE A 59 3.75 -9.90 1.60
CA ILE A 59 3.79 -8.84 0.58
C ILE A 59 2.60 -9.05 -0.34
N SER A 60 1.76 -8.02 -0.49
CA SER A 60 0.56 -8.06 -1.33
C SER A 60 0.89 -8.44 -2.77
N GLN A 61 -0.03 -9.16 -3.42
CA GLN A 61 0.11 -9.51 -4.84
C GLN A 61 0.26 -8.23 -5.69
N PRO A 62 1.08 -8.25 -6.76
CA PRO A 62 1.29 -7.12 -7.65
C PRO A 62 0.00 -6.44 -8.13
N TYR A 63 -1.02 -7.22 -8.51
CA TYR A 63 -2.29 -6.65 -8.95
C TYR A 63 -2.97 -5.77 -7.91
N ILE A 64 -2.94 -6.17 -6.64
CA ILE A 64 -3.59 -5.41 -5.57
C ILE A 64 -2.83 -4.12 -5.30
N VAL A 65 -1.48 -4.17 -5.31
CA VAL A 65 -0.65 -2.96 -5.17
C VAL A 65 -0.95 -1.97 -6.29
N ALA A 66 -1.02 -2.45 -7.53
CA ALA A 66 -1.31 -1.62 -8.70
C ALA A 66 -2.74 -1.06 -8.69
N LEU A 67 -3.74 -1.88 -8.36
CA LEU A 67 -5.14 -1.47 -8.24
C LEU A 67 -5.32 -0.37 -7.19
N MET A 68 -4.71 -0.54 -6.00
CA MET A 68 -4.77 0.46 -4.93
C MET A 68 -4.07 1.76 -5.35
N ALA A 69 -2.88 1.68 -5.94
CA ALA A 69 -2.15 2.87 -6.41
C ALA A 69 -2.92 3.63 -7.49
N GLN A 70 -3.55 2.92 -8.44
CA GLN A 70 -4.40 3.52 -9.46
C GLN A 70 -5.65 4.18 -8.85
N ALA A 71 -6.31 3.51 -7.91
CA ALA A 71 -7.50 4.02 -7.27
C ALA A 71 -7.26 5.31 -6.47
N LEU A 72 -6.06 5.49 -5.93
CA LEU A 72 -5.66 6.72 -5.22
C LEU A 72 -5.54 7.92 -6.16
N GLU A 73 -5.38 7.72 -7.48
CA GLU A 73 -5.27 8.81 -8.47
C GLU A 73 -4.16 9.82 -8.12
N LEU A 74 -3.02 9.35 -7.59
CA LEU A 74 -1.97 10.18 -6.99
C LEU A 74 -1.43 11.26 -7.94
N LYS A 75 -1.04 12.40 -7.36
CA LYS A 75 -0.30 13.46 -8.03
C LYS A 75 1.12 13.57 -7.46
N PRO A 76 2.12 14.04 -8.24
CA PRO A 76 3.49 14.21 -7.76
C PRO A 76 3.64 15.15 -6.55
N THR A 77 2.62 15.97 -6.25
CA THR A 77 2.59 16.88 -5.10
C THR A 77 1.94 16.28 -3.87
N ASP A 78 1.26 15.13 -4.00
CA ASP A 78 0.44 14.55 -2.94
C ASP A 78 1.32 14.08 -1.77
N HIS A 79 0.78 14.26 -0.57
CA HIS A 79 1.31 13.72 0.68
C HIS A 79 0.50 12.49 1.08
N VAL A 80 1.17 11.35 1.25
CA VAL A 80 0.52 10.04 1.34
C VAL A 80 0.77 9.38 2.69
N LEU A 81 -0.28 8.83 3.31
CA LEU A 81 -0.16 7.89 4.43
C LEU A 81 -0.38 6.46 3.93
N GLU A 82 0.49 5.55 4.29
CA GLU A 82 0.31 4.11 4.15
C GLU A 82 0.20 3.46 5.54
N ILE A 83 -0.78 2.57 5.70
CA ILE A 83 -0.93 1.75 6.90
C ILE A 83 -0.59 0.30 6.54
N GLY A 84 0.39 -0.25 7.24
CA GLY A 84 0.95 -1.59 7.00
C GLY A 84 2.11 -1.55 6.02
N THR A 85 3.28 -1.05 6.46
CA THR A 85 4.49 -1.01 5.63
C THR A 85 4.87 -2.39 5.09
N GLY A 86 4.77 -3.43 5.92
CA GLY A 86 5.14 -4.79 5.56
C GLY A 86 6.59 -4.86 5.08
N SER A 87 6.79 -5.21 3.81
CA SER A 87 8.13 -5.20 3.20
C SER A 87 8.63 -3.83 2.78
N GLY A 88 7.74 -2.84 2.64
CA GLY A 88 8.04 -1.51 2.08
C GLY A 88 7.85 -1.40 0.56
N TYR A 89 7.43 -2.47 -0.13
CA TYR A 89 7.26 -2.45 -1.58
C TYR A 89 6.16 -1.48 -2.04
N ALA A 90 5.00 -1.49 -1.37
CA ALA A 90 3.90 -0.60 -1.73
C ALA A 90 4.28 0.87 -1.45
N ALA A 91 4.86 1.18 -0.28
CA ALA A 91 5.46 2.50 -0.01
C ALA A 91 6.43 2.96 -1.11
N ALA A 92 7.36 2.10 -1.55
CA ALA A 92 8.30 2.42 -2.62
C ALA A 92 7.61 2.76 -3.95
N VAL A 93 6.50 2.10 -4.26
CA VAL A 93 5.70 2.34 -5.47
C VAL A 93 4.93 3.65 -5.35
N LEU A 94 4.29 3.90 -4.21
CA LEU A 94 3.58 5.15 -3.95
C LEU A 94 4.55 6.35 -3.98
N ALA A 95 5.79 6.16 -3.54
CA ALA A 95 6.84 7.19 -3.54
C ALA A 95 7.28 7.61 -4.95
N GLN A 96 7.11 6.76 -5.97
CA GLN A 96 7.33 7.14 -7.38
C GLN A 96 6.20 8.04 -7.93
N LEU A 97 5.06 8.11 -7.25
CA LEU A 97 3.83 8.75 -7.72
C LEU A 97 3.47 10.02 -6.93
N SER A 98 4.17 10.31 -5.84
CA SER A 98 3.81 11.31 -4.83
C SER A 98 5.02 12.09 -4.34
N ARG A 99 4.78 13.15 -3.55
CA ARG A 99 5.84 13.98 -2.98
C ARG A 99 6.54 13.25 -1.85
N GLU A 100 5.76 12.77 -0.88
CA GLU A 100 6.24 12.07 0.31
C GLU A 100 5.27 10.95 0.66
N VAL A 101 5.81 9.83 1.15
CA VAL A 101 5.05 8.72 1.71
C VAL A 101 5.43 8.52 3.17
N TYR A 102 4.45 8.56 4.05
CA TYR A 102 4.58 8.24 5.46
C TYR A 102 3.92 6.89 5.67
N THR A 103 4.64 5.92 6.22
CA THR A 103 4.13 4.57 6.39
C THR A 103 4.28 4.08 7.82
N VAL A 104 3.25 3.43 8.32
CA VAL A 104 3.17 2.95 9.71
C VAL A 104 3.12 1.43 9.73
N GLU A 105 4.00 0.81 10.53
CA GLU A 105 4.08 -0.64 10.71
C GLU A 105 4.05 -1.01 12.18
N ARG A 106 3.24 -2.00 12.54
CA ARG A 106 3.06 -2.46 13.92
C ARG A 106 4.04 -3.55 14.33
N VAL A 107 4.81 -4.11 13.40
CA VAL A 107 5.85 -5.12 13.65
C VAL A 107 7.22 -4.48 13.49
N GLY A 108 7.93 -4.26 14.60
CA GLY A 108 9.21 -3.53 14.61
C GLY A 108 10.26 -4.11 13.65
N ASP A 109 10.40 -5.44 13.61
CA ASP A 109 11.34 -6.12 12.72
C ASP A 109 11.03 -5.87 11.23
N LEU A 110 9.76 -5.76 10.85
CA LEU A 110 9.35 -5.44 9.49
C LEU A 110 9.62 -3.96 9.17
N ALA A 111 9.34 -3.05 10.10
CA ALA A 111 9.67 -1.63 9.94
C ALA A 111 11.17 -1.41 9.71
N ILE A 112 12.02 -2.10 10.49
CA ILE A 112 13.49 -2.06 10.35
C ILE A 112 13.91 -2.63 8.99
N SER A 113 13.42 -3.82 8.64
CA SER A 113 13.78 -4.49 7.39
C SER A 113 13.37 -3.66 6.16
N ALA A 114 12.17 -3.07 6.17
CA ALA A 114 11.70 -2.19 5.13
C ALA A 114 12.58 -0.93 5.00
N ALA A 115 12.94 -0.30 6.12
CA ALA A 115 13.82 0.86 6.13
C ALA A 115 15.20 0.57 5.53
N GLU A 116 15.75 -0.62 5.80
CA GLU A 116 17.01 -1.03 5.17
C GLU A 116 16.91 -1.17 3.65
N VAL A 117 15.85 -1.81 3.15
CA VAL A 117 15.64 -1.99 1.70
C VAL A 117 15.44 -0.65 1.01
N ILE A 118 14.55 0.20 1.55
CA ILE A 118 14.29 1.55 1.05
C ILE A 118 15.58 2.37 0.97
N ARG A 119 16.40 2.36 2.04
CA ARG A 119 17.70 3.04 2.07
C ARG A 119 18.69 2.48 1.06
N LYS A 120 18.79 1.14 0.93
CA LYS A 120 19.67 0.47 -0.05
C LYS A 120 19.30 0.83 -1.50
N LEU A 121 18.01 1.04 -1.77
CA LEU A 121 17.50 1.46 -3.07
C LEU A 121 17.59 2.98 -3.31
N GLY A 122 18.02 3.76 -2.31
CA GLY A 122 18.18 5.21 -2.43
C GLY A 122 16.86 5.98 -2.54
N ILE A 123 15.75 5.41 -2.08
CA ILE A 123 14.45 6.07 -2.04
C ILE A 123 14.44 7.03 -0.84
N GLN A 124 14.27 8.33 -1.10
CA GLN A 124 14.48 9.38 -0.09
C GLN A 124 13.20 9.93 0.53
N ASN A 125 12.05 9.76 -0.15
CA ASN A 125 10.76 10.34 0.21
C ASN A 125 9.80 9.30 0.83
N VAL A 126 10.36 8.33 1.56
CA VAL A 126 9.60 7.34 2.34
C VAL A 126 10.03 7.43 3.80
N HIS A 127 9.08 7.74 4.67
CA HIS A 127 9.27 7.87 6.12
C HIS A 127 8.55 6.71 6.80
N ILE A 128 9.29 5.87 7.51
CA ILE A 128 8.74 4.67 8.16
C ILE A 128 8.68 4.89 9.67
N ARG A 129 7.55 4.58 10.27
CA ARG A 129 7.36 4.62 11.72
C ARG A 129 6.81 3.31 12.25
N PHE A 130 7.43 2.83 13.31
CA PHE A 130 6.89 1.75 14.11
C PHE A 130 5.74 2.26 15.00
N GLY A 131 4.56 1.64 14.92
CA GLY A 131 3.44 1.93 15.82
C GLY A 131 2.07 1.52 15.29
N ASP A 132 1.03 1.91 16.03
CA ASP A 132 -0.37 1.62 15.72
C ASP A 132 -0.88 2.38 14.48
N GLY A 133 -1.05 1.65 13.38
CA GLY A 133 -1.61 2.20 12.14
C GLY A 133 -3.06 2.64 12.23
N THR A 134 -3.86 2.15 13.20
CA THR A 134 -5.26 2.58 13.38
C THR A 134 -5.36 4.05 13.82
N LYS A 135 -4.29 4.57 14.43
CA LYS A 135 -4.19 5.96 14.90
C LYS A 135 -3.69 6.92 13.81
N GLY A 136 -3.31 6.41 12.64
CA GLY A 136 -2.67 7.20 11.58
C GLY A 136 -1.37 7.84 12.07
N TRP A 137 -0.91 8.91 11.41
CA TRP A 137 0.26 9.68 11.79
C TRP A 137 -0.09 11.17 11.88
N PRO A 138 -0.63 11.63 13.03
CA PRO A 138 -1.20 12.97 13.18
C PRO A 138 -0.21 14.12 12.92
N ASP A 139 1.06 13.94 13.29
CA ASP A 139 2.08 15.00 13.21
C ASP A 139 2.33 15.51 11.79
N GLU A 140 1.99 14.70 10.79
CA GLU A 140 2.27 14.95 9.37
C GLU A 140 0.95 15.10 8.57
N ALA A 141 -0.19 15.04 9.25
CA ALA A 141 -1.49 15.29 8.66
C ALA A 141 -1.68 16.79 8.29
N PRO A 142 -2.54 17.12 7.32
CA PRO A 142 -3.45 16.24 6.59
C PRO A 142 -2.80 15.56 5.37
N TYR A 143 -3.34 14.40 4.99
CA TYR A 143 -2.92 13.63 3.83
C TYR A 143 -3.85 13.82 2.64
N ASP A 144 -3.27 13.92 1.44
CA ASP A 144 -4.03 13.92 0.17
C ASP A 144 -4.53 12.52 -0.18
N ALA A 145 -3.82 11.50 0.28
CA ALA A 145 -4.13 10.10 0.02
C ALA A 145 -3.77 9.19 1.21
N ILE A 146 -4.62 8.20 1.47
CA ILE A 146 -4.37 7.18 2.50
C ILE A 146 -4.57 5.78 1.88
N SER A 147 -3.55 4.94 1.96
CA SER A 147 -3.58 3.54 1.53
C SER A 147 -3.54 2.63 2.75
N VAL A 148 -4.50 1.74 2.91
CA VAL A 148 -4.52 0.80 4.05
C VAL A 148 -4.35 -0.62 3.53
N ALA A 149 -3.19 -1.24 3.82
CA ALA A 149 -2.83 -2.59 3.40
C ALA A 149 -3.20 -3.66 4.45
N ALA A 150 -4.25 -3.42 5.23
CA ALA A 150 -4.81 -4.34 6.21
C ALA A 150 -6.33 -4.12 6.35
N GLY A 151 -7.09 -5.19 6.54
CA GLY A 151 -8.55 -5.16 6.51
C GLY A 151 -9.19 -4.80 7.84
N GLY A 152 -10.16 -3.89 7.81
CA GLY A 152 -10.96 -3.48 8.97
C GLY A 152 -12.45 -3.77 8.82
N THR A 153 -13.24 -3.58 9.89
CA THR A 153 -14.71 -3.65 9.81
C THR A 153 -15.35 -2.32 9.43
N SER A 154 -14.63 -1.22 9.65
CA SER A 154 -15.01 0.14 9.31
C SER A 154 -13.74 0.98 9.11
N VAL A 155 -13.89 2.16 8.50
CA VAL A 155 -12.76 3.11 8.41
C VAL A 155 -12.47 3.68 9.79
N PRO A 156 -11.22 3.59 10.30
CA PRO A 156 -10.86 4.24 11.55
C PRO A 156 -11.05 5.75 11.47
N ASN A 157 -11.75 6.33 12.45
CA ASN A 157 -12.01 7.78 12.50
C ASN A 157 -10.71 8.60 12.40
N ALA A 158 -9.64 8.15 13.05
CA ALA A 158 -8.35 8.83 13.00
C ALA A 158 -7.80 8.96 11.57
N LEU A 159 -7.96 7.93 10.73
CA LEU A 159 -7.54 8.00 9.33
C LEU A 159 -8.45 8.93 8.53
N PHE A 160 -9.76 8.86 8.75
CA PHE A 160 -10.69 9.75 8.06
C PHE A 160 -10.48 11.23 8.46
N ASP A 161 -10.20 11.51 9.73
CA ASP A 161 -9.92 12.85 10.24
C ASP A 161 -8.62 13.44 9.68
N GLN A 162 -7.59 12.60 9.51
CA GLN A 162 -6.31 12.99 8.91
C GLN A 162 -6.37 13.11 7.38
N LEU A 163 -7.44 12.64 6.72
CA LEU A 163 -7.63 12.81 5.29
C LEU A 163 -8.08 14.24 4.96
N ALA A 164 -7.38 14.90 4.02
CA ALA A 164 -7.75 16.21 3.51
C ALA A 164 -9.12 16.20 2.82
N ILE A 165 -9.80 17.35 2.79
CA ILE A 165 -10.98 17.52 1.91
C ILE A 165 -10.50 17.43 0.46
N GLY A 166 -11.17 16.60 -0.35
CA GLY A 166 -10.73 16.21 -1.69
C GLY A 166 -9.77 15.02 -1.70
N GLY A 167 -9.32 14.57 -0.53
CA GLY A 167 -8.43 13.42 -0.38
C GLY A 167 -9.11 12.08 -0.66
N ARG A 168 -8.28 11.07 -0.92
CA ARG A 168 -8.70 9.72 -1.33
C ARG A 168 -8.17 8.68 -0.34
N LEU A 169 -9.03 7.80 0.16
CA LEU A 169 -8.64 6.70 1.05
C LEU A 169 -9.03 5.37 0.40
N VAL A 170 -8.08 4.45 0.30
CA VAL A 170 -8.31 3.10 -0.21
C VAL A 170 -8.08 2.09 0.91
N ILE A 171 -9.10 1.30 1.23
CA ILE A 171 -9.10 0.39 2.38
C ILE A 171 -9.93 -0.88 2.11
N PRO A 172 -9.44 -2.07 2.50
CA PRO A 172 -10.24 -3.28 2.52
C PRO A 172 -11.16 -3.29 3.75
N LEU A 173 -12.48 -3.40 3.55
CA LEU A 173 -13.47 -3.50 4.61
C LEU A 173 -14.32 -4.77 4.51
N GLY A 174 -14.50 -5.45 5.63
CA GLY A 174 -15.37 -6.63 5.75
C GLY A 174 -15.31 -7.25 7.15
N PRO A 175 -16.30 -8.06 7.54
CA PRO A 175 -16.35 -8.66 8.88
C PRO A 175 -15.25 -9.71 9.11
N VAL A 176 -14.81 -10.38 8.04
CA VAL A 176 -13.74 -11.39 8.05
C VAL A 176 -12.92 -11.28 6.77
N PRO A 177 -11.65 -11.76 6.75
CA PRO A 177 -10.80 -11.70 5.56
C PRO A 177 -11.43 -12.19 4.26
N GLU A 178 -12.26 -13.23 4.33
CA GLU A 178 -12.89 -13.89 3.18
C GLU A 178 -14.04 -13.08 2.54
N SER A 179 -14.52 -12.02 3.20
CA SER A 179 -15.65 -11.21 2.73
C SER A 179 -15.33 -9.71 2.65
N GLN A 180 -14.05 -9.36 2.57
CA GLN A 180 -13.62 -7.97 2.41
C GLN A 180 -13.86 -7.46 0.98
N LYS A 181 -14.26 -6.19 0.89
CA LYS A 181 -14.31 -5.40 -0.33
C LYS A 181 -13.26 -4.30 -0.25
N LEU A 182 -12.58 -4.05 -1.36
CA LEU A 182 -11.68 -2.91 -1.46
C LEU A 182 -12.52 -1.68 -1.81
N LEU A 183 -12.55 -0.70 -0.90
CA LEU A 183 -13.30 0.53 -1.12
C LEU A 183 -12.36 1.68 -1.38
N ARG A 184 -12.77 2.59 -2.27
CA ARG A 184 -12.21 3.92 -2.39
C ARG A 184 -13.18 4.94 -1.82
N ILE A 185 -12.71 5.76 -0.90
CA ILE A 185 -13.46 6.86 -0.29
C ILE A 185 -12.88 8.18 -0.79
N ARG A 186 -13.72 9.09 -1.27
CA ARG A 186 -13.35 10.49 -1.55
C ARG A 186 -14.02 11.41 -0.55
N LYS A 187 -13.23 12.15 0.24
CA LYS A 187 -13.76 13.07 1.25
C LYS A 187 -14.23 14.37 0.58
N LEU A 188 -15.51 14.70 0.74
CA LEU A 188 -16.13 15.89 0.14
C LEU A 188 -16.25 17.05 1.14
N ALA A 189 -16.36 16.74 2.43
CA ALA A 189 -16.38 17.70 3.54
C ALA A 189 -15.97 16.99 4.84
N LYS A 190 -16.03 17.71 5.97
CA LYS A 190 -15.69 17.15 7.30
C LYS A 190 -16.37 15.79 7.58
N ASP A 191 -17.68 15.70 7.34
CA ASP A 191 -18.50 14.51 7.63
C ASP A 191 -19.20 13.96 6.38
N ARG A 192 -18.71 14.30 5.17
CA ARG A 192 -19.30 13.83 3.91
C ARG A 192 -18.25 13.23 3.01
N TYR A 193 -18.58 12.10 2.40
CA TYR A 193 -17.74 11.41 1.44
C TYR A 193 -18.60 10.65 0.42
N VAL A 194 -17.96 10.16 -0.64
CA VAL A 194 -18.52 9.16 -1.56
C VAL A 194 -17.62 7.93 -1.57
N GLU A 195 -18.20 6.77 -1.84
CA GLU A 195 -17.51 5.49 -1.87
C GLU A 195 -17.68 4.79 -3.22
N ASP A 196 -16.61 4.17 -3.69
CA ASP A 196 -16.61 3.27 -4.84
C ASP A 196 -16.16 1.87 -4.39
N ASP A 197 -16.89 0.83 -4.80
CA ASP A 197 -16.53 -0.58 -4.59
C ASP A 197 -15.61 -1.04 -5.73
N LEU A 198 -14.38 -1.44 -5.39
CA LEU A 198 -13.36 -1.89 -6.34
C LEU A 198 -13.26 -3.42 -6.44
N GLY A 199 -14.15 -4.13 -5.74
CA GLY A 199 -14.26 -5.59 -5.80
C GLY A 199 -13.72 -6.30 -4.56
N ASN A 200 -13.82 -7.64 -4.61
CA ASN A 200 -13.48 -8.51 -3.48
C ASN A 200 -11.97 -8.64 -3.32
N VAL A 201 -11.52 -8.62 -2.07
CA VAL A 201 -10.10 -8.76 -1.70
C VAL A 201 -9.97 -9.59 -0.42
N ARG A 202 -8.74 -9.98 -0.09
CA ARG A 202 -8.43 -10.68 1.15
C ARG A 202 -7.13 -10.15 1.73
N PHE A 203 -7.23 -9.42 2.83
CA PHE A 203 -6.13 -8.85 3.57
C PHE A 203 -6.06 -9.42 4.99
N VAL A 204 -4.86 -9.38 5.56
CA VAL A 204 -4.64 -9.58 6.99
C VAL A 204 -5.40 -8.52 7.80
N PRO A 205 -5.84 -8.81 9.04
CA PRO A 205 -6.61 -7.86 9.82
C PRO A 205 -5.77 -6.63 10.21
N LEU A 206 -6.40 -5.46 10.18
CA LEU A 206 -5.89 -4.24 10.80
C LEU A 206 -6.12 -4.36 12.30
N LEU A 207 -5.01 -4.37 13.05
CA LEU A 207 -5.03 -4.55 14.50
C LEU A 207 -4.47 -3.30 15.19
N PRO A 208 -5.09 -2.85 16.30
CA PRO A 208 -4.45 -1.86 17.17
C PRO A 208 -3.20 -2.46 17.82
N ASP A 209 -2.39 -1.60 18.43
CA ASP A 209 -1.36 -2.08 19.35
C ASP A 209 -2.04 -2.78 20.54
N THR A 210 -1.44 -3.87 20.99
CA THR A 210 -1.80 -4.49 22.26
C THR A 210 -0.93 -3.86 23.33
N ASP A 211 -1.55 -3.24 24.34
CA ASP A 211 -0.86 -2.79 25.56
C ASP A 211 -0.05 -3.92 26.23
#